data_AF-A0A2H9THU1-F1
#
_entry.id   AF-A0A2H9THU1-F1
#
_cell.length_a   1.000
_cell.length_b   1.000
_cell.length_c   1.000
_cell.angle_alpha   90.00
_cell.angle_beta   90.00
_cell.angle_gamma   90.00
#
_symmetry.space_group_name_H-M   'P 1'
#
loop_
_entity.id
_entity.type
_entity.pdbx_description
1 polymer ?
#
loop_
_entity_poly.entity_id
_entity_poly.type
_entity_poly.pdbx_seq_one_letter_code
_entity_poly.pdbx_strand_id
1 'polypeptide(L)'
;MSDIAREARHLLKTRVAKPSCQYGSRKSSVSVLADHTIPDPASRPFDSEDFEKVPTMAIETVFVVNNTSIIPDEVLSHRIGLIPIHADPRKFDMPSGEPTDVNTIVFEMRQKCSPIKGVPSDAPPETKYSNSSVYSKSIKWMPQGSQEEVFADSPLRPVLDDILVVKLRPGQEVDLELHCVKGFACASYRLLPRITIKSPITGDDARKFAACFPEGVIEIANTNGASTAVVKDSRRDTVSRECLRHPEFADKIILSRVHDHFICTKFDNINICSPFSIMTVYVIEHLDVELFPWSRCGIFSQLAHFTEYRSMSDYVAPSPCIFTNATFDRPTDWENFQNVQLKKESVANLGIPFQSICLLDSESSDTLQPEDRSTFTHFLFGGILGNSKLVSRKLGFPTRNLGTVQMTTDTAVKTTKRIVEDGIPFSSLEFIDRPEISASANEKLILNFRFLADAHGAPMIAPGIKDLLLAEDDFDYALLE
;
A
#
# COMPACT_ATOMS: atom_id res chain seq x y z
N MET A 1 -14.62 10.99 -54.96
CA MET A 1 -13.21 11.22 -54.58
C MET A 1 -13.14 12.07 -53.32
N SER A 2 -13.85 11.70 -52.26
CA SER A 2 -14.03 12.51 -51.04
C SER A 2 -13.72 11.76 -49.74
N ASP A 3 -13.34 10.48 -49.80
CA ASP A 3 -13.18 9.64 -48.59
C ASP A 3 -11.74 9.14 -48.36
N ILE A 4 -10.76 9.59 -49.15
CA ILE A 4 -9.33 9.16 -49.01
C ILE A 4 -8.43 10.30 -48.49
N ALA A 5 -8.94 11.51 -48.31
CA ALA A 5 -8.14 12.68 -47.90
C ALA A 5 -8.13 12.96 -46.38
N ARG A 6 -8.68 12.07 -45.55
CA ARG A 6 -8.76 12.27 -44.08
C ARG A 6 -7.61 11.63 -43.29
N GLU A 7 -6.68 10.94 -43.96
CA GLU A 7 -5.77 9.97 -43.33
C GLU A 7 -4.28 10.35 -43.38
N ALA A 8 -3.97 11.65 -43.31
CA ALA A 8 -2.60 12.10 -43.12
C ALA A 8 -2.55 13.40 -42.28
N ARG A 9 -3.06 13.34 -41.04
CA ARG A 9 -2.61 14.31 -40.02
C ARG A 9 -1.23 13.85 -39.58
N HIS A 10 -0.22 14.68 -39.84
CA HIS A 10 1.15 14.45 -39.40
C HIS A 10 1.18 14.57 -37.87
N LEU A 11 0.83 13.49 -37.15
CA LEU A 11 0.94 13.44 -35.71
C LEU A 11 2.43 13.35 -35.37
N LEU A 12 2.99 14.44 -34.85
CA LEU A 12 4.33 14.40 -34.25
C LEU A 12 4.21 13.66 -32.91
N LYS A 13 4.84 12.48 -32.86
CA LYS A 13 4.92 11.64 -31.66
C LYS A 13 6.16 12.03 -30.89
N THR A 14 5.96 12.69 -29.75
CA THR A 14 7.07 13.04 -28.85
C THR A 14 6.99 12.15 -27.61
N ARG A 15 8.02 11.32 -27.42
CA ARG A 15 8.21 10.59 -26.16
C ARG A 15 8.84 11.51 -25.13
N VAL A 16 8.22 11.61 -23.96
CA VAL A 16 8.82 12.34 -22.84
C VAL A 16 9.96 11.51 -22.27
N ALA A 17 11.16 12.10 -22.21
CA ALA A 17 12.29 11.47 -21.53
C ALA A 17 11.94 11.24 -20.05
N LYS A 18 12.22 10.04 -19.53
CA LYS A 18 12.00 9.72 -18.11
C LYS A 18 12.72 10.76 -17.25
N PRO A 19 12.04 11.45 -16.31
CA PRO A 19 12.67 12.47 -15.52
C PRO A 19 13.77 11.87 -14.65
N SER A 20 14.99 12.40 -14.77
CA SER A 20 16.01 12.28 -13.73
C SER A 20 15.69 13.30 -12.65
N CYS A 21 15.50 12.83 -11.42
CA CYS A 21 15.07 13.67 -10.31
C CYS A 21 16.15 14.72 -9.97
N GLN A 22 15.86 16.00 -10.19
CA GLN A 22 16.64 17.12 -9.66
C GLN A 22 15.84 17.83 -8.57
N TYR A 23 16.37 17.82 -7.35
CA TYR A 23 15.75 18.40 -6.17
C TYR A 23 15.81 19.93 -6.18
N GLY A 24 14.65 20.59 -6.15
CA GLY A 24 14.51 22.01 -5.82
C GLY A 24 13.68 22.15 -4.54
N SER A 25 14.30 22.58 -3.43
CA SER A 25 13.60 22.73 -2.16
C SER A 25 12.64 23.93 -2.20
N ARG A 26 11.32 23.69 -2.25
CA ARG A 26 10.31 24.66 -1.78
C ARG A 26 9.43 24.02 -0.70
N LYS A 27 9.34 24.73 0.42
CA LYS A 27 8.54 24.38 1.60
C LYS A 27 7.06 24.42 1.23
N SER A 28 6.46 23.25 1.08
CA SER A 28 5.01 23.03 1.18
C SER A 28 4.80 21.86 2.13
N SER A 29 3.78 21.95 2.98
CA SER A 29 3.43 21.02 4.07
C SER A 29 3.72 19.56 3.74
N VAL A 30 4.81 19.04 4.33
CA VAL A 30 5.20 17.63 4.29
C VAL A 30 4.72 17.01 5.60
N SER A 31 3.80 16.04 5.55
CA SER A 31 3.55 15.18 6.71
C SER A 31 4.53 14.02 6.64
N VAL A 32 5.23 13.78 7.74
CA VAL A 32 6.15 12.67 7.85
C VAL A 32 5.40 11.59 8.63
N LEU A 33 5.17 10.41 8.03
CA LEU A 33 4.66 9.23 8.76
C LEU A 33 5.84 8.54 9.46
N ALA A 34 5.71 8.30 10.76
CA ALA A 34 6.66 7.49 11.52
C ALA A 34 6.04 6.11 11.51
N ASP A 35 6.68 5.18 10.81
CA ASP A 35 6.31 3.79 10.94
C ASP A 35 6.98 3.29 12.23
N HIS A 36 6.20 3.11 13.29
CA HIS A 36 6.67 2.53 14.55
C HIS A 36 6.74 1.00 14.48
N THR A 37 6.56 0.42 13.29
CA THR A 37 6.31 -1.00 13.09
C THR A 37 7.16 -1.57 11.97
N ILE A 38 8.41 -1.90 12.28
CA ILE A 38 9.22 -2.79 11.44
C ILE A 38 9.81 -3.88 12.35
N PRO A 39 9.65 -5.17 12.03
CA PRO A 39 10.06 -6.25 12.94
C PRO A 39 11.58 -6.53 12.90
N ASP A 40 12.03 -7.26 13.93
CA ASP A 40 13.40 -7.71 14.26
C ASP A 40 14.27 -8.15 13.04
N PRO A 41 15.62 -7.97 13.07
CA PRO A 41 16.53 -8.05 11.92
C PRO A 41 16.76 -9.47 11.34
N ALA A 42 15.96 -10.45 11.74
CA ALA A 42 16.01 -11.82 11.20
C ALA A 42 15.18 -12.01 9.92
N SER A 43 14.23 -11.10 9.61
CA SER A 43 13.62 -11.02 8.28
C SER A 43 14.40 -10.01 7.45
N ARG A 44 14.80 -10.39 6.23
CA ARG A 44 15.58 -9.58 5.27
C ARG A 44 15.45 -8.08 5.51
N PRO A 45 16.55 -7.31 5.63
CA PRO A 45 16.43 -5.86 5.58
C PRO A 45 15.66 -5.51 4.30
N PHE A 46 14.66 -4.61 4.38
CA PHE A 46 14.07 -4.02 3.19
C PHE A 46 15.24 -3.51 2.33
N ASP A 47 15.48 -4.18 1.20
CA ASP A 47 16.57 -3.80 0.33
C ASP A 47 16.24 -2.42 -0.25
N SER A 48 17.26 -1.60 -0.49
CA SER A 48 17.10 -0.29 -1.13
C SER A 48 16.33 -0.35 -2.45
N GLU A 49 16.27 -1.53 -3.07
CA GLU A 49 15.53 -1.82 -4.29
C GLU A 49 13.99 -1.66 -4.16
N ASP A 50 13.41 -1.92 -2.97
CA ASP A 50 11.95 -1.84 -2.76
C ASP A 50 11.45 -0.39 -2.77
N PHE A 51 12.29 0.55 -2.34
CA PHE A 51 12.01 2.00 -2.43
C PHE A 51 12.35 2.59 -3.79
N GLU A 52 13.13 1.89 -4.62
CA GLU A 52 13.53 2.38 -5.96
C GLU A 52 12.41 2.27 -7.01
N LYS A 53 11.36 1.48 -6.77
CA LYS A 53 10.36 1.13 -7.80
C LYS A 53 8.91 1.18 -7.28
N VAL A 54 8.44 2.34 -6.85
CA VAL A 54 7.02 2.54 -6.53
C VAL A 54 6.22 2.73 -7.84
N PRO A 55 5.21 1.91 -8.14
CA PRO A 55 4.42 2.06 -9.36
C PRO A 55 3.60 3.35 -9.32
N THR A 56 3.56 4.09 -10.42
CA THR A 56 2.84 5.36 -10.57
C THR A 56 2.30 5.53 -12.00
N MET A 57 1.31 6.41 -12.19
CA MET A 57 0.76 6.75 -13.49
C MET A 57 1.30 8.12 -13.94
N ALA A 58 1.91 8.18 -15.12
CA ALA A 58 2.45 9.41 -15.70
C ALA A 58 2.22 9.49 -17.21
N ILE A 59 2.20 10.70 -17.77
CA ILE A 59 2.07 10.92 -19.22
C ILE A 59 3.41 10.61 -19.88
N GLU A 60 3.43 9.60 -20.77
CA GLU A 60 4.66 9.20 -21.48
C GLU A 60 4.66 9.70 -22.94
N THR A 61 3.52 9.59 -23.62
CA THR A 61 3.42 9.93 -25.04
C THR A 61 2.46 11.11 -25.23
N VAL A 62 2.95 12.13 -25.94
CA VAL A 62 2.16 13.30 -26.32
C VAL A 62 2.03 13.31 -27.84
N PHE A 63 0.79 13.26 -28.31
CA PHE A 63 0.42 13.40 -29.71
C PHE A 63 0.03 14.85 -29.96
N VAL A 64 0.88 15.58 -30.69
CA VAL A 64 0.63 16.97 -31.03
C VAL A 64 -0.20 17.01 -32.32
N VAL A 65 -1.45 17.46 -32.23
CA VAL A 65 -2.31 17.68 -33.39
C VAL A 65 -2.03 19.05 -33.98
N ASN A 66 -2.00 20.08 -33.13
CA ASN A 66 -1.61 21.42 -33.50
C ASN A 66 -0.99 22.16 -32.31
N ASN A 67 0.19 22.75 -32.48
CA ASN A 67 0.79 23.66 -31.52
C ASN A 67 1.28 24.92 -32.26
N THR A 68 0.61 26.04 -32.01
CA THR A 68 1.02 27.37 -32.52
C THR A 68 1.52 28.29 -31.40
N SER A 69 1.78 27.72 -30.22
CA SER A 69 2.33 28.44 -29.09
C SER A 69 3.81 28.78 -29.30
N ILE A 70 4.37 29.60 -28.39
CA ILE A 70 5.79 29.95 -28.40
C ILE A 70 6.66 28.79 -27.89
N ILE A 71 6.09 27.88 -27.09
CA ILE A 71 6.83 26.78 -26.49
C ILE A 71 6.96 25.66 -27.53
N PRO A 72 8.19 25.19 -27.83
CA PRO A 72 8.38 24.09 -28.76
C PRO A 72 7.81 22.78 -28.20
N ASP A 73 7.42 21.88 -29.10
CA ASP A 73 6.66 20.67 -28.78
C ASP A 73 7.36 19.78 -27.76
N GLU A 74 8.69 19.67 -27.81
CA GLU A 74 9.47 18.83 -26.90
C GLU A 74 9.44 19.38 -25.47
N VAL A 75 9.56 20.70 -25.32
CA VAL A 75 9.52 21.37 -24.03
C VAL A 75 8.11 21.34 -23.46
N LEU A 76 7.09 21.53 -24.30
CA LEU A 76 5.69 21.43 -23.89
C LEU A 76 5.36 20.01 -23.42
N SER A 77 5.78 19.00 -24.18
CA SER A 77 5.59 17.58 -23.85
C SER A 77 6.30 17.21 -22.55
N HIS A 78 7.55 17.64 -22.37
CA HIS A 78 8.30 17.40 -21.13
C HIS A 78 7.61 18.02 -19.91
N ARG A 79 7.08 19.24 -20.02
CA ARG A 79 6.33 19.88 -18.93
C ARG A 79 5.06 19.12 -18.58
N ILE A 80 4.34 18.62 -19.58
CA ILE A 80 3.11 17.87 -19.38
C ILE A 80 3.41 16.50 -18.77
N GLY A 81 4.50 15.83 -19.15
CA GLY A 81 4.92 14.56 -18.54
C GLY A 81 5.25 14.64 -17.05
N LEU A 82 5.55 15.84 -16.54
CA LEU A 82 5.79 16.10 -15.12
C LEU A 82 4.51 16.40 -14.32
N ILE A 83 3.35 16.48 -14.97
CA ILE A 83 2.08 16.74 -14.28
C ILE A 83 1.64 15.44 -13.60
N PRO A 84 1.49 15.43 -12.26
CA PRO A 84 1.04 14.24 -11.55
C PRO A 84 -0.43 13.93 -11.86
N ILE A 85 -0.72 12.68 -12.19
CA ILE A 85 -2.07 12.20 -12.51
C ILE A 85 -2.66 11.45 -11.32
N HIS A 86 -3.87 11.81 -10.94
CA HIS A 86 -4.68 11.12 -9.95
C HIS A 86 -5.29 9.87 -10.60
N ALA A 87 -4.56 8.75 -10.51
CA ALA A 87 -4.98 7.45 -11.01
C ALA A 87 -4.35 6.36 -10.13
N ASP A 88 -5.14 5.38 -9.69
CA ASP A 88 -4.64 4.26 -8.89
C ASP A 88 -3.82 3.30 -9.78
N PRO A 89 -2.48 3.22 -9.62
CA PRO A 89 -1.64 2.39 -10.48
C PRO A 89 -1.92 0.88 -10.32
N ARG A 90 -2.64 0.45 -9.29
CA ARG A 90 -3.00 -0.97 -9.07
C ARG A 90 -4.09 -1.44 -10.03
N LYS A 91 -4.91 -0.52 -10.55
CA LYS A 91 -5.99 -0.82 -11.50
C LYS A 91 -5.51 -0.93 -12.96
N PHE A 92 -4.23 -0.68 -13.21
CA PHE A 92 -3.65 -0.69 -14.54
C PHE A 92 -2.51 -1.69 -14.65
N ASP A 93 -2.41 -2.32 -15.82
CA ASP A 93 -1.30 -3.19 -16.16
C ASP A 93 -0.09 -2.39 -16.64
N MET A 94 1.08 -3.03 -16.61
CA MET A 94 2.28 -2.46 -17.24
C MET A 94 2.08 -2.39 -18.76
N PRO A 95 2.59 -1.35 -19.44
CA PRO A 95 2.44 -1.21 -20.88
C PRO A 95 3.09 -2.40 -21.59
N SER A 96 2.29 -3.16 -22.34
CA SER A 96 2.71 -4.33 -23.11
C SER A 96 2.08 -4.28 -24.50
N GLY A 97 2.89 -4.02 -25.53
CA GLY A 97 2.42 -3.95 -26.91
C GLY A 97 1.57 -2.72 -27.21
N GLU A 98 0.33 -2.93 -27.66
CA GLU A 98 -0.58 -1.87 -28.10
C GLU A 98 -1.33 -1.20 -26.92
N PRO A 99 -1.71 0.09 -27.04
CA PRO A 99 -2.54 0.75 -26.06
C PRO A 99 -3.93 0.12 -25.98
N THR A 100 -4.34 -0.29 -24.77
CA THR A 100 -5.65 -0.86 -24.44
C THR A 100 -6.26 -0.10 -23.26
N ASP A 101 -7.55 -0.35 -22.99
CA ASP A 101 -8.28 0.24 -21.88
C ASP A 101 -7.75 -0.20 -20.49
N VAL A 102 -7.04 -1.32 -20.40
CA VAL A 102 -6.42 -1.80 -19.14
C VAL A 102 -5.01 -1.24 -18.89
N ASN A 103 -4.31 -0.75 -19.91
CA ASN A 103 -2.90 -0.34 -19.79
C ASN A 103 -2.65 1.16 -19.99
N THR A 104 -3.57 1.88 -20.66
CA THR A 104 -3.36 3.29 -21.06
C THR A 104 -4.57 4.15 -20.72
N ILE A 105 -4.31 5.33 -20.17
CA ILE A 105 -5.29 6.39 -19.97
C ILE A 105 -5.09 7.45 -21.05
N VAL A 106 -6.17 7.86 -21.70
CA VAL A 106 -6.15 8.92 -22.72
C VAL A 106 -6.70 10.22 -22.12
N PHE A 107 -5.95 11.30 -22.27
CA PHE A 107 -6.41 12.65 -21.98
C PHE A 107 -6.34 13.53 -23.23
N GLU A 108 -7.18 14.57 -23.26
CA GLU A 108 -7.21 15.59 -24.30
C GLU A 108 -6.99 16.97 -23.68
N MET A 109 -6.17 17.80 -24.33
CA MET A 109 -6.04 19.21 -23.99
C MET A 109 -6.20 20.07 -25.24
N ARG A 110 -7.33 20.79 -25.30
CA ARG A 110 -7.65 21.74 -26.36
C ARG A 110 -7.85 23.12 -25.81
N GLN A 111 -6.99 24.05 -26.21
CA GLN A 111 -7.11 25.44 -25.81
C GLN A 111 -6.80 26.41 -26.95
N LYS A 112 -7.64 27.44 -27.06
CA LYS A 112 -7.51 28.53 -28.02
C LYS A 112 -7.60 29.87 -27.30
N CYS A 113 -6.63 30.74 -27.55
CA CYS A 113 -6.59 32.07 -26.96
C CYS A 113 -7.32 33.08 -27.86
N SER A 114 -8.27 33.81 -27.28
CA SER A 114 -9.10 34.80 -27.98
C SER A 114 -9.16 36.11 -27.20
N PRO A 115 -9.30 37.27 -27.88
CA PRO A 115 -9.46 38.55 -27.21
C PRO A 115 -10.87 38.69 -26.63
N ILE A 116 -10.97 39.19 -25.40
CA ILE A 116 -12.26 39.48 -24.75
C ILE A 116 -12.75 40.84 -25.24
N LYS A 117 -13.98 40.90 -25.75
CA LYS A 117 -14.59 42.15 -26.22
C LYS A 117 -14.99 43.01 -25.01
N GLY A 118 -14.67 44.31 -25.04
CA GLY A 118 -15.12 45.28 -24.03
C GLY A 118 -14.13 45.60 -22.91
N VAL A 119 -12.88 45.13 -22.99
CA VAL A 119 -11.84 45.38 -21.97
C VAL A 119 -10.94 46.56 -22.39
N PRO A 120 -10.60 47.49 -21.47
CA PRO A 120 -9.68 48.60 -21.76
C PRO A 120 -8.31 48.10 -22.25
N SER A 121 -7.66 48.86 -23.13
CA SER A 121 -6.36 48.48 -23.70
C SER A 121 -5.25 48.29 -22.64
N ASP A 122 -5.35 49.01 -21.53
CA ASP A 122 -4.39 49.07 -20.42
C ASP A 122 -4.59 47.98 -19.35
N ALA A 123 -5.59 47.11 -19.52
CA ALA A 123 -5.85 46.04 -18.56
C ALA A 123 -4.77 44.93 -18.64
N PRO A 124 -4.46 44.26 -17.52
CA PRO A 124 -3.47 43.18 -17.49
C PRO A 124 -3.85 42.04 -18.46
N PRO A 125 -2.85 41.34 -19.07
CA PRO A 125 -3.09 40.34 -20.11
C PRO A 125 -4.10 39.24 -19.74
N GLU A 126 -4.20 38.89 -18.46
CA GLU A 126 -5.12 37.86 -17.94
C GLU A 126 -6.59 38.27 -18.00
N THR A 127 -6.86 39.58 -17.95
CA THR A 127 -8.21 40.15 -18.10
C THR A 127 -8.54 40.52 -19.55
N LYS A 128 -7.50 40.68 -20.38
CA LYS A 128 -7.60 41.10 -21.79
C LYS A 128 -7.91 39.95 -22.74
N TYR A 129 -7.47 38.75 -22.40
CA TYR A 129 -7.53 37.57 -23.27
C TYR A 129 -8.13 36.38 -22.52
N SER A 130 -9.06 35.67 -23.16
CA SER A 130 -9.57 34.41 -22.64
C SER A 130 -8.56 33.29 -22.92
N ASN A 131 -8.30 32.44 -21.92
CA ASN A 131 -7.34 31.32 -22.01
C ASN A 131 -5.90 31.74 -22.34
N SER A 132 -5.47 32.92 -21.89
CA SER A 132 -4.07 33.36 -22.02
C SER A 132 -3.10 32.51 -21.21
N SER A 133 -3.56 31.97 -20.08
CA SER A 133 -2.80 31.10 -19.19
C SER A 133 -3.50 29.75 -19.16
N VAL A 134 -2.86 28.74 -19.73
CA VAL A 134 -3.38 27.36 -19.78
C VAL A 134 -2.83 26.60 -18.58
N TYR A 135 -3.73 26.06 -17.77
CA TYR A 135 -3.43 25.34 -16.53
C TYR A 135 -3.75 23.86 -16.67
N SER A 136 -3.19 23.01 -15.80
CA SER A 136 -3.40 21.56 -15.80
C SER A 136 -4.88 21.14 -15.80
N LYS A 137 -5.79 21.90 -15.17
CA LYS A 137 -7.24 21.65 -15.24
C LYS A 137 -7.85 21.60 -16.65
N SER A 138 -7.14 22.08 -17.67
CA SER A 138 -7.60 21.95 -19.06
C SER A 138 -7.39 20.58 -19.67
N ILE A 139 -6.66 19.70 -18.98
CA ILE A 139 -6.48 18.30 -19.35
C ILE A 139 -7.76 17.56 -18.97
N LYS A 140 -8.47 17.06 -19.98
CA LYS A 140 -9.74 16.34 -19.82
C LYS A 140 -9.53 14.86 -20.09
N TRP A 141 -10.05 14.01 -19.21
CA TRP A 141 -10.00 12.57 -19.41
C TRP A 141 -11.00 12.15 -20.49
N MET A 142 -10.55 11.26 -21.38
CA MET A 142 -11.32 10.68 -22.47
C MET A 142 -11.44 9.17 -22.22
N PRO A 143 -12.51 8.69 -21.56
CA PRO A 143 -12.66 7.27 -21.23
C PRO A 143 -12.61 6.38 -22.48
N GLN A 144 -11.91 5.26 -22.38
CA GLN A 144 -11.83 4.23 -23.42
C GLN A 144 -12.43 2.92 -22.90
N GLY A 145 -13.23 2.24 -23.72
CA GLY A 145 -13.77 0.92 -23.40
C GLY A 145 -14.51 0.89 -22.06
N SER A 146 -14.06 0.00 -21.17
CA SER A 146 -14.66 -0.24 -19.85
C SER A 146 -14.29 0.80 -18.77
N GLN A 147 -13.38 1.75 -19.07
CA GLN A 147 -12.88 2.71 -18.07
C GLN A 147 -13.96 3.65 -17.53
N GLU A 148 -15.00 3.96 -18.32
CA GLU A 148 -16.08 4.84 -17.88
C GLU A 148 -16.82 4.27 -16.67
N GLU A 149 -17.05 2.95 -16.66
CA GLU A 149 -17.72 2.24 -15.56
C GLU A 149 -16.78 2.05 -14.36
N VAL A 150 -15.53 1.65 -14.60
CA VAL A 150 -14.54 1.35 -13.54
C VAL A 150 -14.14 2.60 -12.74
N PHE A 151 -14.15 3.77 -13.38
CA PHE A 151 -13.72 5.04 -12.79
C PHE A 151 -14.87 6.05 -12.62
N ALA A 152 -16.12 5.59 -12.66
CA ALA A 152 -17.30 6.45 -12.46
C ALA A 152 -17.25 7.19 -11.11
N ASP A 153 -16.89 6.50 -10.04
CA ASP A 153 -16.82 7.05 -8.68
C ASP A 153 -15.57 7.92 -8.44
N SER A 154 -14.51 7.73 -9.23
CA SER A 154 -13.22 8.41 -9.06
C SER A 154 -12.61 8.76 -10.42
N PRO A 155 -13.04 9.90 -11.01
CA PRO A 155 -12.63 10.28 -12.35
C PRO A 155 -11.14 10.62 -12.40
N LEU A 156 -10.49 10.20 -13.48
CA LEU A 156 -9.07 10.41 -13.73
C LEU A 156 -8.82 11.88 -14.07
N ARG A 157 -7.87 12.51 -13.37
CA ARG A 157 -7.58 13.95 -13.52
C ARG A 157 -6.17 14.29 -13.05
N PRO A 158 -5.63 15.47 -13.39
CA PRO A 158 -4.44 15.99 -12.72
C PRO A 158 -4.67 16.12 -11.21
N VAL A 159 -3.64 15.84 -10.41
CA VAL A 159 -3.73 16.01 -8.95
C VAL A 159 -3.90 17.48 -8.56
N LEU A 160 -3.17 18.36 -9.26
CA LEU A 160 -3.19 19.81 -9.06
C LEU A 160 -3.78 20.46 -10.30
N ASP A 161 -4.76 21.36 -10.09
CA ASP A 161 -5.52 22.01 -11.15
C ASP A 161 -4.89 23.32 -11.65
N ASP A 162 -3.91 23.84 -10.91
CA ASP A 162 -3.33 25.18 -11.05
C ASP A 162 -1.88 25.18 -11.58
N ILE A 163 -1.39 24.05 -12.08
CA ILE A 163 -0.07 23.98 -12.71
C ILE A 163 -0.13 24.71 -14.04
N LEU A 164 0.59 25.83 -14.18
CA LEU A 164 0.69 26.54 -15.44
C LEU A 164 1.47 25.68 -16.46
N VAL A 165 0.85 25.39 -17.60
CA VAL A 165 1.43 24.58 -18.69
C VAL A 165 2.02 25.49 -19.77
N VAL A 166 1.23 26.40 -20.33
CA VAL A 166 1.65 27.30 -21.41
C VAL A 166 0.92 28.63 -21.32
N LYS A 167 1.58 29.71 -21.75
CA LYS A 167 0.95 31.01 -21.95
C LYS A 167 0.75 31.26 -23.44
N LEU A 168 -0.46 31.62 -23.83
CA LEU A 168 -0.87 31.85 -25.20
C LEU A 168 -1.14 33.35 -25.46
N ARG A 169 -1.13 33.73 -26.73
CA ARG A 169 -1.59 35.03 -27.24
C ARG A 169 -2.70 34.84 -28.27
N PRO A 170 -3.52 35.87 -28.54
CA PRO A 170 -4.63 35.77 -29.49
C PRO A 170 -4.22 35.16 -30.82
N GLY A 171 -4.98 34.18 -31.28
CA GLY A 171 -4.69 33.44 -32.52
C GLY A 171 -3.83 32.19 -32.33
N GLN A 172 -3.22 32.00 -31.15
CA GLN A 172 -2.53 30.76 -30.80
C GLN A 172 -3.50 29.72 -30.21
N GLU A 173 -3.25 28.48 -30.55
CA GLU A 173 -3.97 27.29 -30.11
C GLU A 173 -3.01 26.11 -29.86
N VAL A 174 -3.46 25.24 -28.96
CA VAL A 174 -2.80 24.00 -28.57
C VAL A 174 -3.86 22.90 -28.54
N ASP A 175 -3.64 21.84 -29.32
CA ASP A 175 -4.48 20.65 -29.42
C ASP A 175 -3.59 19.42 -29.28
N LEU A 176 -3.68 18.76 -28.12
CA LEU A 176 -2.86 17.62 -27.74
C LEU A 176 -3.73 16.45 -27.28
N GLU A 177 -3.30 15.25 -27.64
CA GLU A 177 -3.75 14.00 -27.05
C GLU A 177 -2.60 13.39 -26.23
N LEU A 178 -2.90 12.95 -25.01
CA LEU A 178 -1.90 12.57 -24.01
C LEU A 178 -2.17 11.13 -23.57
N HIS A 179 -1.18 10.26 -23.71
CA HIS A 179 -1.26 8.87 -23.26
C HIS A 179 -0.47 8.71 -21.96
N CYS A 180 -1.18 8.32 -20.92
CA CYS A 180 -0.66 8.07 -19.59
C CYS A 180 -0.60 6.57 -19.34
N VAL A 181 0.55 6.10 -18.85
CA VAL A 181 0.84 4.68 -18.63
C VAL A 181 1.48 4.48 -17.25
N LYS A 182 1.49 3.22 -16.81
CA LYS A 182 2.11 2.81 -15.56
C LYS A 182 3.63 2.76 -15.69
N GLY A 183 4.33 3.39 -14.76
CA GLY A 183 5.78 3.40 -14.64
C GLY A 183 6.25 3.31 -13.19
N PHE A 184 7.55 3.42 -12.96
CA PHE A 184 8.16 3.36 -11.62
C PHE A 184 8.73 4.71 -11.22
N ALA A 185 8.49 5.13 -9.98
CA ALA A 185 9.07 6.30 -9.35
C ALA A 185 9.96 5.90 -8.17
N CYS A 186 10.98 6.72 -7.92
CA CYS A 186 11.92 6.52 -6.82
C CYS A 186 11.40 7.21 -5.56
N ALA A 187 11.31 6.46 -4.46
CA ALA A 187 11.05 6.98 -3.12
C ALA A 187 12.36 7.06 -2.34
N SER A 188 12.51 8.10 -1.51
CA SER A 188 13.65 8.23 -0.60
C SER A 188 13.22 7.99 0.84
N TYR A 189 14.05 7.28 1.60
CA TYR A 189 13.90 7.08 3.03
C TYR A 189 15.11 7.65 3.79
N ARG A 190 14.95 7.84 5.10
CA ARG A 190 16.07 8.07 6.02
C ARG A 190 15.86 7.29 7.31
N LEU A 191 16.92 6.79 7.93
CA LEU A 191 16.81 6.12 9.22
C LEU A 191 16.52 7.12 10.35
N LEU A 192 15.78 6.69 11.37
CA LEU A 192 15.53 7.49 12.58
C LEU A 192 16.85 7.78 13.28
N PRO A 193 17.23 9.06 13.44
CA PRO A 193 18.38 9.44 14.25
C PRO A 193 18.13 9.05 15.71
N ARG A 194 19.17 8.58 16.40
CA ARG A 194 19.15 8.33 17.84
C ARG A 194 20.29 9.08 18.49
N ILE A 195 19.93 10.03 19.36
CA ILE A 195 20.88 10.85 20.10
C ILE A 195 20.93 10.30 21.53
N THR A 196 22.11 9.84 21.96
CA THR A 196 22.32 9.32 23.32
C THR A 196 23.31 10.22 24.07
N ILE A 197 22.87 10.78 25.18
CA ILE A 197 23.70 11.62 26.06
C ILE A 197 24.32 10.70 27.13
N LYS A 198 25.64 10.51 27.09
CA LYS A 198 26.38 9.66 28.05
C LYS A 198 26.51 10.32 29.43
N SER A 199 26.68 11.64 29.46
CA SER A 199 26.93 12.41 30.67
C SER A 199 26.06 13.66 30.70
N PRO A 200 25.49 14.04 31.85
CA PRO A 200 24.60 15.19 31.95
C PRO A 200 25.27 16.47 31.44
N ILE A 201 24.64 17.13 30.47
CA ILE A 201 25.06 18.45 29.96
C ILE A 201 24.16 19.49 30.64
N THR A 202 24.76 20.36 31.46
CA THR A 202 24.04 21.30 32.32
C THR A 202 24.47 22.75 32.10
N GLY A 203 23.62 23.71 32.47
CA GLY A 203 23.95 25.14 32.45
C GLY A 203 24.08 25.73 31.05
N ASP A 204 25.13 26.53 30.82
CA ASP A 204 25.39 27.18 29.53
C ASP A 204 25.73 26.18 28.42
N ASP A 205 26.40 25.08 28.77
CA ASP A 205 26.68 23.98 27.86
C ASP A 205 25.40 23.35 27.34
N ALA A 206 24.33 23.29 28.16
CA ALA A 206 23.04 22.75 27.73
C ALA A 206 22.35 23.64 26.69
N ARG A 207 22.46 24.97 26.84
CA ARG A 207 21.94 25.94 25.86
C ARG A 207 22.72 25.87 24.54
N LYS A 208 24.05 25.80 24.63
CA LYS A 208 24.93 25.66 23.46
C LYS A 208 24.73 24.33 22.74
N PHE A 209 24.52 23.25 23.49
CA PHE A 209 24.19 21.94 22.95
C PHE A 209 22.84 21.95 22.22
N ALA A 210 21.80 22.54 22.81
CA ALA A 210 20.49 22.67 22.16
C ALA A 210 20.57 23.48 20.85
N ALA A 211 21.39 24.53 20.81
CA ALA A 211 21.60 25.34 19.61
C ALA A 211 22.32 24.59 18.46
N CYS A 212 22.97 23.47 18.73
CA CYS A 212 23.60 22.63 17.71
C CYS A 212 22.58 21.81 16.90
N PHE A 213 21.33 21.72 17.35
CA PHE A 213 20.28 20.92 16.73
C PHE A 213 19.11 21.80 16.25
N PRO A 214 18.31 21.33 15.28
CA PRO A 214 17.05 21.97 14.92
C PRO A 214 16.09 22.14 16.12
N GLU A 215 15.24 23.16 16.04
CA GLU A 215 14.25 23.44 17.08
C GLU A 215 13.30 22.25 17.31
N GLY A 216 13.17 21.86 18.58
CA GLY A 216 12.34 20.74 19.02
C GLY A 216 13.07 19.40 19.14
N VAL A 217 14.35 19.31 18.76
CA VAL A 217 15.15 18.07 18.94
C VAL A 217 15.61 17.91 20.39
N ILE A 218 16.19 18.97 20.95
CA ILE A 218 16.67 19.01 22.34
C ILE A 218 15.82 20.02 23.12
N GLU A 219 15.39 19.62 24.31
CA GLU A 219 14.66 20.45 25.26
C GLU A 219 15.50 20.63 26.53
N ILE A 220 15.41 21.81 27.14
CA ILE A 220 16.11 22.10 28.39
C ILE A 220 15.13 21.82 29.53
N ALA A 221 15.32 20.70 30.22
CA ALA A 221 14.53 20.32 31.39
C ALA A 221 15.24 20.74 32.68
N ASN A 222 14.46 21.01 33.73
CA ASN A 222 15.01 21.38 35.03
C ASN A 222 15.06 20.13 35.91
N THR A 223 16.23 19.49 35.99
CA THR A 223 16.42 18.24 36.74
C THR A 223 17.34 18.53 37.92
N ASN A 224 16.89 18.24 39.14
CA ASN A 224 17.65 18.49 40.39
C ASN A 224 18.12 19.95 40.57
N GLY A 225 17.32 20.92 40.12
CA GLY A 225 17.63 22.35 40.25
C GLY A 225 18.64 22.89 39.23
N ALA A 226 19.08 22.08 38.27
CA ALA A 226 19.98 22.48 37.18
C ALA A 226 19.33 22.32 35.80
N SER A 227 19.47 23.33 34.95
CA SER A 227 19.03 23.29 33.55
C SER A 227 19.85 22.26 32.77
N THR A 228 19.22 21.16 32.36
CA THR A 228 19.86 19.99 31.74
C THR A 228 19.28 19.74 30.35
N ALA A 229 20.11 19.42 29.36
CA ALA A 229 19.66 19.08 28.02
C ALA A 229 19.08 17.65 27.96
N VAL A 230 17.88 17.51 27.42
CA VAL A 230 17.18 16.23 27.22
C VAL A 230 16.74 16.11 25.77
N VAL A 231 16.81 14.90 25.22
CA VAL A 231 16.36 14.63 23.85
C VAL A 231 14.84 14.54 23.86
N LYS A 232 14.16 15.46 23.16
CA LYS A 232 12.70 15.52 23.06
C LYS A 232 12.20 14.68 21.89
N ASP A 233 12.65 15.03 20.68
CA ASP A 233 12.25 14.36 19.46
C ASP A 233 13.44 14.22 18.50
N SER A 234 14.07 13.04 18.52
CA SER A 234 15.20 12.75 17.64
C SER A 234 14.80 12.71 16.16
N ARG A 235 13.51 12.57 15.85
CA ARG A 235 13.02 12.52 14.47
C ARG A 235 13.22 13.83 13.74
N ARG A 236 13.13 14.95 14.44
CA ARG A 236 13.29 16.29 13.85
C ARG A 236 14.75 16.62 13.51
N ASP A 237 15.69 15.80 13.97
CA ASP A 237 17.10 15.98 13.67
C ASP A 237 17.38 15.74 12.18
N THR A 238 18.15 16.64 11.59
CA THR A 238 18.65 16.54 10.20
C THR A 238 20.00 15.85 10.14
N VAL A 239 20.56 15.42 11.28
CA VAL A 239 21.89 14.80 11.41
C VAL A 239 22.99 15.72 10.88
N SER A 240 22.94 17.00 11.25
CA SER A 240 23.93 18.01 10.86
C SER A 240 25.33 17.70 11.38
N ARG A 241 25.42 16.93 12.47
CA ARG A 241 26.66 16.62 13.22
C ARG A 241 27.38 17.86 13.78
N GLU A 242 26.69 19.01 13.87
CA GLU A 242 27.29 20.26 14.34
C GLU A 242 27.83 20.13 15.77
N CYS A 243 27.16 19.37 16.63
CA CYS A 243 27.59 19.09 17.99
C CYS A 243 28.97 18.41 18.09
N LEU A 244 29.45 17.71 17.06
CA LEU A 244 30.79 17.11 17.02
C LEU A 244 31.91 18.13 16.75
N ARG A 245 31.57 19.34 16.30
CA ARG A 245 32.56 20.41 16.08
C ARG A 245 33.01 21.05 17.39
N HIS A 246 32.23 20.88 18.45
CA HIS A 246 32.56 21.38 19.77
C HIS A 246 33.24 20.28 20.60
N PRO A 247 34.52 20.48 21.01
CA PRO A 247 35.28 19.44 21.72
C PRO A 247 34.68 19.10 23.09
N GLU A 248 33.96 20.04 23.71
CA GLU A 248 33.28 19.89 25.00
C GLU A 248 32.13 18.84 25.00
N PHE A 249 31.64 18.45 23.82
CA PHE A 249 30.55 17.47 23.66
C PHE A 249 30.99 16.14 23.07
N ALA A 250 32.17 16.06 22.43
CA ALA A 250 32.62 14.88 21.68
C ALA A 250 32.59 13.59 22.51
N ASP A 251 33.01 13.65 23.77
CA ASP A 251 33.03 12.48 24.67
C ASP A 251 31.69 12.23 25.39
N LYS A 252 30.78 13.22 25.38
CA LYS A 252 29.51 13.19 26.11
C LYS A 252 28.34 12.67 25.28
N ILE A 253 28.51 12.52 23.97
CA ILE A 253 27.40 12.19 23.06
C ILE A 253 27.71 11.02 22.14
N ILE A 254 26.67 10.25 21.83
CA ILE A 254 26.68 9.26 20.74
C ILE A 254 25.55 9.63 19.79
N LEU A 255 25.90 9.83 18.53
CA LEU A 255 24.95 9.91 17.43
C LEU A 255 24.90 8.54 16.76
N SER A 256 23.77 7.87 16.82
CA SER A 256 23.51 6.61 16.13
C SER A 256 22.24 6.71 15.28
N ARG A 257 21.91 5.62 14.60
CA ARG A 257 20.68 5.47 13.84
C ARG A 257 20.04 4.15 14.24
N VAL A 258 18.73 4.12 14.33
CA VAL A 258 17.96 2.91 14.56
C VAL A 258 17.83 2.20 13.21
N HIS A 259 18.49 1.06 13.06
CA HIS A 259 18.67 0.38 11.78
C HIS A 259 17.35 -0.16 11.22
N ASP A 260 16.46 -0.54 12.14
CA ASP A 260 15.12 -1.07 11.96
C ASP A 260 14.05 0.03 11.83
N HIS A 261 14.39 1.31 11.89
CA HIS A 261 13.39 2.40 11.86
C HIS A 261 13.60 3.33 10.66
N PHE A 262 12.77 3.15 9.64
CA PHE A 262 12.81 3.90 8.40
C PHE A 262 11.76 5.03 8.43
N ILE A 263 12.21 6.26 8.20
CA ILE A 263 11.36 7.42 8.01
C ILE A 263 11.24 7.65 6.50
N CYS A 264 10.09 7.28 5.96
CA CYS A 264 9.75 7.51 4.56
C CYS A 264 9.10 8.89 4.40
N THR A 265 9.63 9.71 3.51
CA THR A 265 8.99 10.98 3.14
C THR A 265 7.89 10.69 2.12
N LYS A 266 6.65 10.81 2.56
CA LYS A 266 5.48 10.82 1.68
C LYS A 266 5.32 12.22 1.10
N PHE A 267 5.24 12.33 -0.22
CA PHE A 267 4.86 13.60 -0.86
C PHE A 267 3.34 13.75 -0.77
N ASP A 268 2.82 14.24 0.36
CA ASP A 268 1.36 14.36 0.57
C ASP A 268 0.66 15.34 -0.38
N ASN A 269 1.39 16.24 -1.04
CA ASN A 269 0.80 17.17 -2.03
C ASN A 269 0.57 16.52 -3.40
N ILE A 270 1.10 15.31 -3.60
CA ILE A 270 0.89 14.53 -4.80
C ILE A 270 0.03 13.33 -4.37
N ASN A 271 -1.26 13.57 -4.20
CA ASN A 271 -2.31 12.54 -4.04
C ASN A 271 -2.41 11.66 -5.31
N ILE A 272 -1.30 11.09 -5.80
CA ILE A 272 -1.32 10.09 -6.87
C ILE A 272 -1.94 8.80 -6.32
N CYS A 273 -1.64 8.50 -5.06
CA CYS A 273 -2.29 7.53 -4.19
C CYS A 273 -1.52 7.65 -2.89
N SER A 274 -2.14 7.50 -1.71
CA SER A 274 -1.32 6.99 -0.61
C SER A 274 -0.81 5.62 -1.08
N PRO A 275 0.51 5.35 -1.11
CA PRO A 275 0.98 3.98 -1.35
C PRO A 275 0.37 3.01 -0.34
N PHE A 276 -0.10 3.54 0.79
CA PHE A 276 -0.91 2.90 1.82
C PHE A 276 -2.41 3.27 1.76
N SER A 277 -3.03 3.36 0.58
CA SER A 277 -4.48 3.12 0.47
C SER A 277 -4.74 1.63 0.73
N ILE A 278 -4.53 1.29 2.01
CA ILE A 278 -4.85 0.15 2.83
C ILE A 278 -5.14 -1.11 2.01
N MET A 279 -4.05 -1.80 1.63
CA MET A 279 -4.14 -3.23 1.39
C MET A 279 -4.50 -3.86 2.73
N THR A 280 -5.56 -4.65 2.74
CA THR A 280 -5.97 -5.42 3.91
C THR A 280 -4.85 -6.38 4.25
N VAL A 281 -4.41 -6.42 5.50
CA VAL A 281 -3.39 -7.38 5.95
C VAL A 281 -4.07 -8.53 6.67
N TYR A 282 -3.81 -9.75 6.23
CA TYR A 282 -4.31 -10.96 6.88
C TYR A 282 -3.25 -11.49 7.82
N VAL A 283 -3.55 -11.59 9.11
CA VAL A 283 -2.61 -12.05 10.14
C VAL A 283 -3.11 -13.37 10.70
N ILE A 284 -2.36 -14.45 10.49
CA ILE A 284 -2.66 -15.77 11.01
C ILE A 284 -1.74 -16.01 12.20
N GLU A 285 -2.31 -16.02 13.40
CA GLU A 285 -1.58 -16.31 14.62
C GLU A 285 -1.53 -17.82 14.86
N HIS A 286 -0.36 -18.40 14.62
CA HIS A 286 -0.13 -19.81 14.88
C HIS A 286 -0.13 -20.03 16.39
N LEU A 287 -1.10 -20.79 16.89
CA LEU A 287 -1.24 -21.09 18.31
C LEU A 287 -1.01 -22.58 18.52
N ASP A 288 0.20 -23.07 18.25
CA ASP A 288 0.54 -24.44 18.63
C ASP A 288 2.03 -24.68 18.87
N VAL A 289 2.40 -24.60 20.16
CA VAL A 289 3.54 -25.31 20.71
C VAL A 289 3.07 -26.57 21.47
N GLU A 290 1.76 -26.74 21.70
CA GLU A 290 1.21 -27.75 22.62
C GLU A 290 0.12 -28.70 22.06
N LEU A 291 -0.51 -28.48 20.88
CA LEU A 291 -1.37 -29.51 20.30
C LEU A 291 -0.55 -30.64 19.65
N PHE A 292 -0.24 -31.59 20.52
CA PHE A 292 0.04 -33.02 20.30
C PHE A 292 1.35 -33.42 19.59
N PRO A 293 1.97 -34.56 19.95
CA PRO A 293 3.13 -35.14 19.26
C PRO A 293 2.96 -35.36 17.74
N TRP A 294 1.75 -35.18 17.19
CA TRP A 294 1.35 -35.50 15.82
C TRP A 294 1.69 -34.33 14.87
N SER A 295 1.69 -33.10 15.39
CA SER A 295 2.20 -31.90 14.71
C SER A 295 3.75 -31.87 14.64
N ARG A 296 4.44 -32.65 15.48
CA ARG A 296 5.91 -32.83 15.44
C ARG A 296 6.39 -34.05 14.65
N CYS A 297 5.55 -35.05 14.39
CA CYS A 297 6.03 -36.37 13.94
C CYS A 297 5.50 -36.87 12.58
N GLY A 298 4.66 -36.13 11.85
CA GLY A 298 4.20 -36.52 10.52
C GLY A 298 4.70 -35.60 9.41
N ILE A 299 5.39 -36.13 8.40
CA ILE A 299 5.65 -35.41 7.13
C ILE A 299 4.33 -34.89 6.52
N PHE A 300 3.23 -35.60 6.78
CA PHE A 300 1.88 -35.31 6.29
C PHE A 300 1.21 -34.10 6.98
N SER A 301 1.37 -33.92 8.30
CA SER A 301 0.74 -32.78 9.01
C SER A 301 1.40 -31.45 8.68
N GLN A 302 2.73 -31.45 8.50
CA GLN A 302 3.45 -30.29 7.99
C GLN A 302 3.00 -29.95 6.57
N LEU A 303 2.85 -30.95 5.70
CA LEU A 303 2.41 -30.75 4.32
C LEU A 303 0.98 -30.19 4.25
N ALA A 304 0.09 -30.61 5.15
CA ALA A 304 -1.27 -30.06 5.27
C ALA A 304 -1.25 -28.56 5.64
N HIS A 305 -0.49 -28.17 6.66
CA HIS A 305 -0.38 -26.76 7.06
C HIS A 305 0.20 -25.88 5.95
N PHE A 306 1.26 -26.34 5.27
CA PHE A 306 1.83 -25.60 4.14
C PHE A 306 0.84 -25.44 2.99
N THR A 307 0.02 -26.46 2.75
CA THR A 307 -1.02 -26.43 1.72
C THR A 307 -2.10 -25.40 2.03
N GLU A 308 -2.55 -25.28 3.27
CA GLU A 308 -3.51 -24.25 3.69
C GLU A 308 -2.89 -22.85 3.64
N TYR A 309 -1.65 -22.68 4.09
CA TYR A 309 -0.96 -21.39 4.06
C TYR A 309 -0.78 -20.88 2.63
N ARG A 310 -0.45 -21.79 1.72
CA ARG A 310 -0.41 -21.53 0.29
C ARG A 310 -1.79 -21.12 -0.25
N SER A 311 -2.83 -21.92 0.02
CA SER A 311 -4.21 -21.61 -0.42
C SER A 311 -4.67 -20.23 0.04
N MET A 312 -4.44 -19.89 1.32
CA MET A 312 -4.80 -18.59 1.87
C MET A 312 -4.05 -17.45 1.19
N SER A 313 -2.73 -17.55 1.12
CA SER A 313 -1.87 -16.51 0.55
C SER A 313 -2.12 -16.26 -0.94
N ASP A 314 -2.31 -17.34 -1.72
CA ASP A 314 -2.66 -17.26 -3.14
C ASP A 314 -4.04 -16.61 -3.34
N TYR A 315 -5.00 -16.93 -2.48
CA TYR A 315 -6.37 -16.41 -2.62
C TYR A 315 -6.49 -14.92 -2.27
N VAL A 316 -5.73 -14.45 -1.29
CA VAL A 316 -5.74 -13.03 -0.88
C VAL A 316 -4.78 -12.16 -1.68
N ALA A 317 -3.92 -12.73 -2.53
CA ALA A 317 -3.02 -11.96 -3.37
C ALA A 317 -3.77 -10.88 -4.19
N PRO A 318 -3.25 -9.64 -4.27
CA PRO A 318 -1.92 -9.19 -3.85
C PRO A 318 -1.81 -8.78 -2.37
N SER A 319 -2.89 -8.88 -1.57
CA SER A 319 -2.89 -8.50 -0.16
C SER A 319 -1.85 -9.29 0.66
N PRO A 320 -1.12 -8.63 1.58
CA PRO A 320 -0.11 -9.30 2.39
C PRO A 320 -0.71 -10.23 3.43
N CYS A 321 -0.06 -11.36 3.63
CA CYS A 321 -0.41 -12.40 4.59
C CYS A 321 0.76 -12.60 5.57
N ILE A 322 0.52 -12.44 6.87
CA ILE A 322 1.52 -12.54 7.93
C ILE A 322 1.20 -13.74 8.80
N PHE A 323 2.12 -14.69 8.88
CA PHE A 323 2.05 -15.82 9.80
C PHE A 323 2.90 -15.53 11.03
N THR A 324 2.28 -15.40 12.20
CA THR A 324 2.96 -15.10 13.47
C THR A 324 3.14 -16.35 14.33
N ASN A 325 4.06 -16.33 15.30
CA ASN A 325 4.50 -17.50 16.08
C ASN A 325 4.97 -18.69 15.20
N ALA A 326 5.52 -18.42 14.02
CA ALA A 326 6.02 -19.47 13.14
C ALA A 326 7.24 -20.16 13.77
N THR A 327 7.15 -21.47 14.00
CA THR A 327 8.23 -22.31 14.56
C THR A 327 9.11 -22.96 13.49
N PHE A 328 8.78 -22.76 12.21
CA PHE A 328 9.45 -23.31 11.04
C PHE A 328 10.03 -22.20 10.17
N ASP A 329 11.06 -22.52 9.40
CA ASP A 329 11.66 -21.60 8.43
C ASP A 329 10.98 -21.76 7.05
N ARG A 330 11.13 -20.74 6.18
CA ARG A 330 10.52 -20.70 4.84
C ARG A 330 10.96 -21.92 4.00
N PRO A 331 10.04 -22.78 3.51
CA PRO A 331 10.40 -23.87 2.59
C PRO A 331 10.96 -23.33 1.27
N THR A 332 11.83 -24.12 0.63
CA THR A 332 12.45 -23.77 -0.68
C THR A 332 11.42 -23.57 -1.78
N ASP A 333 10.31 -24.32 -1.77
CA ASP A 333 9.25 -24.22 -2.76
C ASP A 333 8.41 -22.93 -2.60
N TRP A 334 8.68 -22.15 -1.55
CA TRP A 334 7.99 -20.92 -1.22
C TRP A 334 8.63 -19.68 -1.88
N GLU A 335 9.61 -19.82 -2.77
CA GLU A 335 10.29 -18.72 -3.49
C GLU A 335 9.35 -17.81 -4.29
N ASN A 336 8.18 -18.31 -4.72
CA ASN A 336 7.22 -17.55 -5.54
C ASN A 336 6.15 -16.78 -4.74
N PHE A 337 6.18 -16.81 -3.41
CA PHE A 337 5.18 -16.17 -2.55
C PHE A 337 5.64 -14.77 -2.16
N GLN A 338 5.32 -13.80 -3.02
CA GLN A 338 5.76 -12.41 -2.86
C GLN A 338 4.97 -11.65 -1.77
N ASN A 339 3.75 -12.10 -1.43
CA ASN A 339 2.87 -11.46 -0.46
C ASN A 339 2.87 -12.11 0.94
N VAL A 340 3.80 -13.03 1.25
CA VAL A 340 3.84 -13.75 2.53
C VAL A 340 4.98 -13.28 3.43
N GLN A 341 4.69 -13.07 4.71
CA GLN A 341 5.66 -12.81 5.76
C GLN A 341 5.56 -13.84 6.89
N LEU A 342 6.70 -14.37 7.32
CA LEU A 342 6.81 -15.23 8.50
C LEU A 342 7.42 -14.44 9.66
N LYS A 343 6.79 -14.48 10.83
CA LYS A 343 7.25 -13.83 12.05
C LYS A 343 7.26 -14.84 13.19
N LYS A 344 8.37 -14.89 13.94
CA LYS A 344 8.54 -15.80 15.09
C LYS A 344 7.86 -15.27 16.35
N GLU A 345 7.59 -13.97 16.40
CA GLU A 345 6.89 -13.29 17.49
C GLU A 345 5.37 -13.26 17.27
N SER A 346 4.62 -13.05 18.36
CA SER A 346 3.15 -12.87 18.34
C SER A 346 2.77 -11.52 17.74
N VAL A 347 1.55 -11.43 17.20
CA VAL A 347 0.97 -10.18 16.65
C VAL A 347 1.04 -9.02 17.65
N ALA A 348 0.95 -9.29 18.95
CA ALA A 348 1.02 -8.28 20.00
C ALA A 348 2.37 -7.53 20.04
N ASN A 349 3.44 -8.17 19.57
CA ASN A 349 4.80 -7.63 19.60
C ASN A 349 5.24 -7.02 18.26
N LEU A 350 4.43 -7.19 17.20
CA LEU A 350 4.70 -6.58 15.88
C LEU A 350 4.53 -5.06 15.86
N GLY A 351 4.11 -4.45 16.98
CA GLY A 351 3.90 -3.01 17.17
C GLY A 351 2.68 -2.43 16.46
N ILE A 352 1.87 -3.27 15.79
CA ILE A 352 0.69 -2.84 15.01
C ILE A 352 -0.29 -2.11 15.95
N PRO A 353 -0.85 -0.94 15.56
CA PRO A 353 -1.79 -0.22 16.42
C PRO A 353 -3.01 -1.08 16.78
N PHE A 354 -3.24 -1.29 18.08
CA PHE A 354 -4.30 -2.17 18.60
C PHE A 354 -5.68 -1.90 18.01
N GLN A 355 -6.07 -0.64 17.84
CA GLN A 355 -7.37 -0.25 17.29
C GLN A 355 -7.53 -0.56 15.80
N SER A 356 -6.43 -0.80 15.09
CA SER A 356 -6.42 -1.10 13.66
C SER A 356 -6.49 -2.60 13.34
N ILE A 357 -6.41 -3.45 14.37
CA ILE A 357 -6.53 -4.91 14.28
C ILE A 357 -7.96 -5.32 14.62
N CYS A 358 -8.59 -6.09 13.74
CA CYS A 358 -9.84 -6.78 14.01
C CYS A 358 -9.55 -8.27 14.27
N LEU A 359 -9.82 -8.75 15.48
CA LEU A 359 -9.78 -10.16 15.81
C LEU A 359 -11.08 -10.84 15.37
N LEU A 360 -10.96 -11.91 14.58
CA LEU A 360 -12.11 -12.72 14.19
C LEU A 360 -12.41 -13.74 15.29
N ASP A 361 -13.50 -13.53 16.02
CA ASP A 361 -13.94 -14.35 17.15
C ASP A 361 -15.41 -14.73 16.99
N SER A 362 -15.71 -16.03 17.04
CA SER A 362 -17.07 -16.56 16.90
C SER A 362 -18.01 -16.12 18.03
N GLU A 363 -17.46 -15.74 19.19
CA GLU A 363 -18.24 -15.25 20.34
C GLU A 363 -18.48 -13.73 20.31
N SER A 364 -17.95 -13.02 19.32
CA SER A 364 -18.20 -11.58 19.17
C SER A 364 -19.68 -11.29 18.89
N SER A 365 -20.23 -10.21 19.43
CA SER A 365 -21.62 -9.79 19.17
C SER A 365 -21.82 -9.30 17.73
N ASP A 366 -20.82 -8.61 17.18
CA ASP A 366 -20.94 -7.91 15.91
C ASP A 366 -20.39 -8.79 14.78
N THR A 367 -21.18 -8.98 13.73
CA THR A 367 -20.76 -9.67 12.51
C THR A 367 -19.96 -8.73 11.61
N LEU A 368 -18.87 -9.23 11.02
CA LEU A 368 -18.03 -8.47 10.10
C LEU A 368 -18.86 -7.91 8.93
N GLN A 369 -18.72 -6.61 8.67
CA GLN A 369 -19.39 -5.93 7.55
C GLN A 369 -18.37 -5.34 6.57
N PRO A 370 -18.76 -5.08 5.30
CA PRO A 370 -17.89 -4.42 4.33
C PRO A 370 -17.34 -3.06 4.81
N GLU A 371 -18.13 -2.31 5.60
CA GLU A 371 -17.74 -1.00 6.11
C GLU A 371 -16.58 -1.06 7.12
N ASP A 372 -16.38 -2.22 7.77
CA ASP A 372 -15.29 -2.44 8.72
C ASP A 372 -13.91 -2.28 8.06
N ARG A 373 -13.82 -2.40 6.71
CA ARG A 373 -12.60 -2.12 5.93
C ARG A 373 -12.09 -0.68 6.10
N SER A 374 -12.99 0.27 6.39
CA SER A 374 -12.61 1.66 6.63
C SER A 374 -11.98 1.88 8.02
N THR A 375 -12.25 0.96 8.95
CA THR A 375 -11.84 1.05 10.36
C THR A 375 -10.61 0.21 10.64
N PHE A 376 -10.57 -1.02 10.11
CA PHE A 376 -9.49 -1.97 10.37
C PHE A 376 -8.58 -2.14 9.16
N THR A 377 -7.29 -2.24 9.43
CA THR A 377 -6.26 -2.47 8.42
C THR A 377 -5.74 -3.91 8.47
N HIS A 378 -5.81 -4.55 9.65
CA HIS A 378 -5.33 -5.92 9.89
C HIS A 378 -6.48 -6.79 10.39
N PHE A 379 -6.62 -7.98 9.81
CA PHE A 379 -7.59 -8.99 10.24
C PHE A 379 -6.83 -10.17 10.83
N LEU A 380 -7.04 -10.42 12.12
CA LEU A 380 -6.33 -11.40 12.91
C LEU A 380 -7.17 -12.66 13.09
N PHE A 381 -6.58 -13.81 12.72
CA PHE A 381 -7.15 -15.14 12.85
C PHE A 381 -6.35 -15.92 13.90
N GLY A 382 -7.01 -16.41 14.95
CA GLY A 382 -6.43 -17.38 15.87
C GLY A 382 -6.56 -18.82 15.35
N GLY A 383 -6.09 -19.81 16.12
CA GLY A 383 -6.25 -21.24 15.82
C GLY A 383 -7.70 -21.66 15.52
N ILE A 384 -7.90 -22.90 15.03
CA ILE A 384 -9.15 -23.43 14.43
C ILE A 384 -10.39 -22.70 14.98
N LEU A 385 -10.98 -21.85 14.13
CA LEU A 385 -11.87 -20.76 14.54
C LEU A 385 -12.74 -21.08 15.75
N GLY A 386 -12.43 -20.42 16.86
CA GLY A 386 -13.43 -20.12 17.87
C GLY A 386 -13.76 -21.23 18.86
N ASN A 387 -12.82 -22.13 19.21
CA ASN A 387 -13.03 -22.93 20.42
C ASN A 387 -11.78 -23.34 21.24
N SER A 388 -10.63 -22.67 21.09
CA SER A 388 -9.51 -22.84 22.04
C SER A 388 -9.36 -21.58 22.90
N LYS A 389 -9.51 -21.75 24.21
CA LYS A 389 -9.54 -20.73 25.27
C LYS A 389 -8.25 -19.91 25.47
N LEU A 390 -7.35 -19.81 24.49
CA LEU A 390 -5.96 -19.49 24.77
C LEU A 390 -5.46 -18.27 24.00
N VAL A 391 -5.24 -17.22 24.79
CA VAL A 391 -4.26 -16.12 24.64
C VAL A 391 -4.72 -14.82 23.96
N SER A 392 -5.50 -14.81 22.87
CA SER A 392 -5.76 -13.53 22.15
C SER A 392 -6.84 -12.63 22.78
N ARG A 393 -7.82 -13.17 23.54
CA ARG A 393 -8.86 -12.36 24.23
C ARG A 393 -8.32 -11.47 25.34
N LYS A 394 -7.14 -11.79 25.90
CA LYS A 394 -6.52 -10.99 26.98
C LYS A 394 -5.93 -9.67 26.48
N LEU A 395 -5.79 -9.50 25.17
CA LEU A 395 -5.10 -8.38 24.54
C LEU A 395 -6.03 -7.20 24.19
N GLY A 396 -7.35 -7.38 24.29
CA GLY A 396 -8.32 -6.29 24.16
C GLY A 396 -8.50 -5.74 22.73
N PHE A 397 -8.24 -6.55 21.71
CA PHE A 397 -8.49 -6.17 20.31
C PHE A 397 -9.99 -5.99 20.03
N PRO A 398 -10.38 -5.05 19.15
CA PRO A 398 -11.71 -5.03 18.54
C PRO A 398 -12.04 -6.38 17.90
N THR A 399 -13.28 -6.87 18.07
CA THR A 399 -13.70 -8.18 17.57
C THR A 399 -14.86 -8.12 16.58
N ARG A 400 -14.87 -9.07 15.65
CA ARG A 400 -16.00 -9.36 14.75
C ARG A 400 -16.18 -10.88 14.62
N ASN A 401 -17.40 -11.34 14.38
CA ASN A 401 -17.68 -12.75 14.05
C ASN A 401 -17.86 -12.95 12.54
N LEU A 402 -17.67 -14.19 12.09
CA LEU A 402 -18.01 -14.69 10.76
C LEU A 402 -19.18 -15.70 10.86
N GLY A 403 -20.17 -15.36 11.69
CA GLY A 403 -21.24 -16.27 12.09
C GLY A 403 -20.84 -17.23 13.23
N THR A 404 -21.81 -18.02 13.66
CA THR A 404 -21.70 -18.90 14.84
C THR A 404 -21.25 -20.32 14.53
N VAL A 405 -21.20 -20.70 13.24
CA VAL A 405 -20.82 -22.05 12.80
C VAL A 405 -19.33 -22.09 12.53
N GLN A 406 -18.67 -23.11 13.05
CA GLN A 406 -17.22 -23.28 12.96
C GLN A 406 -16.77 -23.49 11.51
N MET A 407 -15.74 -22.76 11.09
CA MET A 407 -15.09 -22.89 9.79
C MET A 407 -13.58 -23.10 9.96
N THR A 408 -12.89 -23.54 8.91
CA THR A 408 -11.41 -23.63 8.92
C THR A 408 -10.78 -22.24 8.82
N THR A 409 -9.53 -22.09 9.26
CA THR A 409 -8.79 -20.83 9.14
C THR A 409 -8.71 -20.36 7.68
N ASP A 410 -8.46 -21.30 6.76
CA ASP A 410 -8.50 -21.02 5.31
C ASP A 410 -9.85 -20.49 4.85
N THR A 411 -10.96 -21.10 5.29
CA THR A 411 -12.31 -20.62 4.96
C THR A 411 -12.57 -19.23 5.55
N ALA A 412 -12.12 -18.95 6.76
CA ALA A 412 -12.31 -17.65 7.38
C ALA A 412 -11.54 -16.53 6.70
N VAL A 413 -10.30 -16.80 6.27
CA VAL A 413 -9.50 -15.85 5.49
C VAL A 413 -10.20 -15.55 4.16
N LYS A 414 -10.65 -16.59 3.44
CA LYS A 414 -11.40 -16.44 2.19
C LYS A 414 -12.70 -15.65 2.38
N THR A 415 -13.45 -15.96 3.43
CA THR A 415 -14.71 -15.29 3.79
C THR A 415 -14.47 -13.82 4.12
N THR A 416 -13.43 -13.52 4.91
CA THR A 416 -13.06 -12.15 5.26
C THR A 416 -12.74 -11.34 4.01
N LYS A 417 -11.93 -11.88 3.09
CA LYS A 417 -11.63 -11.24 1.81
C LYS A 417 -12.90 -10.91 1.01
N ARG A 418 -13.84 -11.84 0.90
CA ARG A 418 -15.13 -11.60 0.22
C ARG A 418 -15.90 -10.42 0.82
N ILE A 419 -15.85 -10.26 2.13
CA ILE A 419 -16.58 -9.20 2.83
C ILE A 419 -15.86 -7.86 2.69
N VAL A 420 -14.57 -7.81 3.03
CA VAL A 420 -13.83 -6.55 3.19
C VAL A 420 -13.18 -6.08 1.90
N GLU A 421 -12.86 -6.98 0.97
CA GLU A 421 -12.29 -6.63 -0.33
C GLU A 421 -13.32 -6.65 -1.45
N ASP A 422 -14.10 -7.71 -1.58
CA ASP A 422 -15.11 -7.79 -2.65
C ASP A 422 -16.38 -7.00 -2.29
N GLY A 423 -16.52 -6.55 -1.04
CA GLY A 423 -17.66 -5.74 -0.58
C GLY A 423 -18.96 -6.54 -0.43
N ILE A 424 -18.89 -7.87 -0.37
CA ILE A 424 -20.06 -8.75 -0.33
C ILE A 424 -20.52 -8.93 1.13
N PRO A 425 -21.75 -8.55 1.50
CA PRO A 425 -22.26 -8.76 2.86
C PRO A 425 -22.21 -10.24 3.26
N PHE A 426 -21.88 -10.53 4.53
CA PHE A 426 -21.81 -11.91 5.04
C PHE A 426 -23.09 -12.73 4.75
N SER A 427 -24.26 -12.09 4.84
CA SER A 427 -25.56 -12.70 4.56
C SER A 427 -25.76 -13.16 3.11
N SER A 428 -24.97 -12.63 2.18
CA SER A 428 -25.04 -12.94 0.75
C SER A 428 -24.04 -14.03 0.33
N LEU A 429 -23.19 -14.49 1.26
CA LEU A 429 -22.25 -15.57 0.99
C LEU A 429 -22.93 -16.93 1.14
N GLU A 430 -22.66 -17.80 0.17
CA GLU A 430 -23.12 -19.19 0.21
C GLU A 430 -22.10 -20.07 0.91
N PHE A 431 -22.60 -20.92 1.80
CA PHE A 431 -21.79 -21.82 2.60
C PHE A 431 -22.30 -23.25 2.49
N ILE A 432 -21.37 -24.20 2.55
CA ILE A 432 -21.65 -25.63 2.60
C ILE A 432 -21.25 -26.12 3.98
N ASP A 433 -22.26 -26.52 4.74
CA ASP A 433 -22.08 -27.06 6.09
C ASP A 433 -21.81 -28.56 6.00
N ARG A 434 -20.66 -28.96 6.56
CA ARG A 434 -20.25 -30.35 6.70
C ARG A 434 -20.25 -31.15 5.38
N PRO A 435 -19.47 -30.73 4.37
CA PRO A 435 -19.45 -31.41 3.07
C PRO A 435 -18.98 -32.86 3.19
N GLU A 436 -19.57 -33.72 2.37
CA GLU A 436 -19.18 -35.13 2.22
C GLU A 436 -18.19 -35.29 1.06
N ILE A 437 -17.08 -35.96 1.32
CA ILE A 437 -16.06 -36.32 0.32
C ILE A 437 -16.08 -37.83 0.16
N SER A 438 -16.32 -38.32 -1.06
CA SER A 438 -16.18 -39.75 -1.36
C SER A 438 -14.72 -40.19 -1.23
N ALA A 439 -14.46 -41.12 -0.32
CA ALA A 439 -13.16 -41.75 -0.11
C ALA A 439 -13.02 -43.03 -0.98
N SER A 440 -14.09 -43.81 -1.07
CA SER A 440 -14.19 -44.99 -1.93
C SER A 440 -15.61 -45.12 -2.50
N ALA A 441 -15.89 -46.19 -3.26
CA ALA A 441 -17.23 -46.45 -3.78
C ALA A 441 -18.29 -46.61 -2.67
N ASN A 442 -17.86 -46.99 -1.45
CA ASN A 442 -18.74 -47.28 -0.32
C ASN A 442 -18.47 -46.42 0.93
N GLU A 443 -17.46 -45.54 0.92
CA GLU A 443 -17.08 -44.74 2.08
C GLU A 443 -17.07 -43.24 1.75
N LYS A 444 -17.53 -42.46 2.72
CA LYS A 444 -17.57 -41.00 2.66
C LYS A 444 -16.97 -40.42 3.93
N LEU A 445 -16.10 -39.44 3.76
CA LEU A 445 -15.55 -38.61 4.81
C LEU A 445 -16.45 -37.37 4.98
N ILE A 446 -16.92 -37.11 6.20
CA ILE A 446 -17.70 -35.91 6.52
C ILE A 446 -16.76 -34.91 7.19
N LEU A 447 -16.55 -33.74 6.57
CA LEU A 447 -15.80 -32.68 7.21
C LEU A 447 -16.69 -31.98 8.25
N ASN A 448 -16.21 -31.73 9.47
CA ASN A 448 -17.03 -31.14 10.54
C ASN A 448 -17.01 -29.60 10.57
N PHE A 449 -16.75 -28.97 9.43
CA PHE A 449 -16.61 -27.52 9.30
C PHE A 449 -17.52 -26.97 8.22
N ARG A 450 -17.79 -25.67 8.32
CA ARG A 450 -18.39 -24.85 7.26
C ARG A 450 -17.31 -24.44 6.25
N PHE A 451 -17.63 -24.55 4.96
CA PHE A 451 -16.79 -24.10 3.87
C PHE A 451 -17.53 -23.07 3.02
N LEU A 452 -16.79 -22.10 2.47
CA LEU A 452 -17.34 -21.16 1.50
C LEU A 452 -17.61 -21.90 0.18
N ALA A 453 -18.76 -21.64 -0.46
CA ALA A 453 -19.07 -22.21 -1.77
C ALA A 453 -18.34 -21.45 -2.89
N ASP A 454 -17.86 -22.18 -3.89
CA ASP A 454 -17.33 -21.61 -5.13
C ASP A 454 -18.46 -21.25 -6.12
N ALA A 455 -18.10 -20.71 -7.29
CA ALA A 455 -19.06 -20.33 -8.33
C ALA A 455 -19.86 -21.51 -8.92
N HIS A 456 -19.46 -22.76 -8.64
CA HIS A 456 -20.11 -23.98 -9.08
C HIS A 456 -20.92 -24.65 -7.95
N GLY A 457 -20.98 -24.05 -6.77
CA GLY A 457 -21.67 -24.59 -5.60
C GLY A 457 -20.90 -25.74 -4.92
N ALA A 458 -19.59 -25.86 -5.15
CA ALA A 458 -18.72 -26.82 -4.47
C ALA A 458 -17.96 -26.18 -3.30
N PRO A 459 -17.56 -26.95 -2.26
CA PRO A 459 -16.87 -26.39 -1.11
C PRO A 459 -15.43 -26.02 -1.48
N MET A 460 -15.03 -24.79 -1.14
CA MET A 460 -13.68 -24.27 -1.38
C MET A 460 -12.65 -24.85 -0.41
N ILE A 461 -12.19 -26.07 -0.67
CA ILE A 461 -11.16 -26.76 0.11
C ILE A 461 -9.78 -26.46 -0.48
N ALA A 462 -8.77 -26.28 0.38
CA ALA A 462 -7.39 -26.06 -0.07
C ALA A 462 -6.89 -27.24 -0.95
N PRO A 463 -6.28 -26.97 -2.13
CA PRO A 463 -5.86 -28.02 -3.06
C PRO A 463 -4.85 -28.98 -2.43
N GLY A 464 -5.10 -30.29 -2.40
CA GLY A 464 -4.22 -31.29 -1.80
C GLY A 464 -4.61 -31.70 -0.37
N ILE A 465 -5.45 -30.93 0.33
CA ILE A 465 -6.00 -31.35 1.64
C ILE A 465 -6.89 -32.60 1.49
N LYS A 466 -7.67 -32.67 0.40
CA LYS A 466 -8.47 -33.85 0.11
C LYS A 466 -7.61 -35.11 -0.03
N ASP A 467 -6.48 -35.02 -0.74
CA ASP A 467 -5.59 -36.16 -0.95
C ASP A 467 -4.90 -36.58 0.35
N LEU A 468 -4.54 -35.60 1.20
CA LEU A 468 -3.98 -35.86 2.53
C LEU A 468 -4.98 -36.55 3.46
N LEU A 469 -6.22 -36.06 3.51
CA LEU A 469 -7.30 -36.66 4.30
C LEU A 469 -7.68 -38.07 3.85
N LEU A 470 -7.47 -38.39 2.57
CA LEU A 470 -7.70 -39.73 2.01
C LEU A 470 -6.49 -40.66 2.13
N ALA A 471 -5.30 -40.11 2.43
CA ALA A 471 -4.06 -40.87 2.62
C ALA A 471 -3.81 -41.25 4.08
N GLU A 472 -4.53 -40.67 5.04
CA GLU A 472 -4.51 -41.12 6.43
C GLU A 472 -5.29 -42.44 6.56
N ASP A 473 -4.56 -43.55 6.68
CA ASP A 473 -5.11 -44.89 6.96
C ASP A 473 -5.60 -45.05 8.42
N ASP A 474 -5.42 -44.05 9.29
CA ASP A 474 -5.82 -44.07 10.71
C ASP A 474 -7.27 -43.55 10.90
N PHE A 475 -8.26 -44.28 10.37
CA PHE A 475 -9.59 -44.26 10.98
C PHE A 475 -9.53 -45.11 12.26
N ASP A 476 -8.99 -44.55 13.34
CA ASP A 476 -8.93 -45.23 14.64
C ASP A 476 -10.35 -45.28 15.26
N TYR A 477 -11.08 -46.34 14.93
CA TYR A 477 -12.39 -46.66 15.49
C TYR A 477 -12.38 -46.83 17.03
N ALA A 478 -11.20 -46.90 17.67
CA ALA A 478 -11.07 -47.05 19.13
C ALA A 478 -11.32 -45.74 19.92
N LEU A 479 -11.40 -44.58 19.27
CA LEU A 479 -11.67 -43.28 19.92
C LEU A 479 -13.16 -42.91 19.99
N LEU A 480 -14.05 -43.83 19.63
CA LEU A 480 -15.52 -43.63 19.62
C LEU A 480 -16.28 -44.42 20.70
N GLU A 481 -15.61 -44.90 21.75
CA GLU A 481 -16.27 -45.40 22.98
C GLU A 481 -16.13 -44.44 24.17
#